data_AF-A0A9D0IFZ0-F1
#
_entry.id   AF-A0A9D0IFZ0-F1
#
_cell.length_a   1.000
_cell.length_b   1.000
_cell.length_c   1.000
_cell.angle_alpha   90.00
_cell.angle_beta   90.00
_cell.angle_gamma   90.00
#
_symmetry.space_group_name_H-M   'P 1'
#
loop_
_entity.id
_entity.type
_entity.pdbx_description
1 polymer ?
#
loop_
_entity_poly.entity_id
_entity_poly.type
_entity_poly.pdbx_seq_one_letter_code
_entity_poly.pdbx_strand_id
1 'polypeptide(L)'
;MHSILFLFLAGFEILNPVAAKMAGSAEFVGRPVCTACHTEQAVQWSGSNHDQAMQLATSHTVLGNFDNATFTNFGVTSSFFKKNGRFMVRTVGPDGKLKDYEIKYTFGVEPLQQYLVEFPGGRLQALSLAWDTRSKQQGGQRWFHLYPDENIAYDDELHWTRPSQNWNSMCAECHSTNLEKNYDPVTRTFATSWSEIDVSCEACHGPGSNHVRWAEHKSGRGKLESGKGL
;
A
#
# COMPACT_ATOMS: atom_id res chain seq x y z
N MET A 1 -29.29 12.28 83.12
CA MET A 1 -28.19 13.22 82.88
C MET A 1 -27.55 12.85 81.54
N HIS A 2 -27.66 13.76 80.56
CA HIS A 2 -26.91 13.91 79.29
C HIS A 2 -26.72 12.65 78.42
N SER A 3 -27.53 12.44 77.37
CA SER A 3 -27.35 13.00 76.00
C SER A 3 -25.91 12.91 75.47
N ILE A 4 -25.72 12.15 74.39
CA ILE A 4 -25.02 12.55 73.15
C ILE A 4 -25.38 11.51 72.08
N LEU A 5 -26.15 11.96 71.08
CA LEU A 5 -26.54 11.22 69.89
C LEU A 5 -25.52 11.57 68.79
N PHE A 6 -24.69 10.62 68.36
CA PHE A 6 -23.80 10.81 67.21
C PHE A 6 -24.58 10.55 65.91
N LEU A 7 -24.98 11.63 65.23
CA LEU A 7 -25.43 11.56 63.84
C LEU A 7 -24.22 11.35 62.92
N PHE A 8 -24.09 10.16 62.33
CA PHE A 8 -23.25 9.95 61.15
C PHE A 8 -23.99 10.47 59.92
N LEU A 9 -23.61 11.65 59.43
CA LEU A 9 -23.98 12.12 58.10
C LEU A 9 -23.14 11.35 57.07
N ALA A 10 -23.73 10.34 56.45
CA ALA A 10 -23.18 9.72 55.26
C ALA A 10 -23.24 10.74 54.11
N GLY A 11 -22.10 11.35 53.79
CA GLY A 11 -21.95 12.17 52.60
C GLY A 11 -22.16 11.31 51.36
N PHE A 12 -23.31 11.46 50.71
CA PHE A 12 -23.54 10.94 49.36
C PHE A 12 -22.75 11.84 48.41
N GLU A 13 -21.50 11.50 48.13
CA GLU A 13 -20.79 12.08 47.00
C GLU A 13 -21.52 11.64 45.73
N ILE A 14 -22.25 12.58 45.14
CA ILE A 14 -22.77 12.44 43.78
C ILE A 14 -21.53 12.36 42.88
N LEU A 15 -21.13 11.12 42.55
CA LEU A 15 -20.22 10.85 41.45
C LEU A 15 -20.87 11.41 40.19
N ASN A 16 -20.49 12.64 39.85
CA ASN A 16 -20.86 13.30 38.63
C ASN A 16 -20.23 12.49 37.50
N PRO A 17 -20.99 11.77 36.64
CA PRO A 17 -20.40 11.11 35.51
C PRO A 17 -20.07 12.23 34.54
N VAL A 18 -18.85 12.74 34.60
CA VAL A 18 -18.27 13.40 33.44
C VAL A 18 -18.18 12.29 32.41
N ALA A 19 -19.22 12.20 31.58
CA ALA A 19 -19.23 11.34 30.42
C ALA A 19 -17.95 11.67 29.66
N ALA A 20 -16.99 10.75 29.69
CA ALA A 20 -15.85 10.77 28.81
C ALA A 20 -16.46 10.80 27.40
N LYS A 21 -16.47 12.00 26.80
CA LYS A 21 -16.90 12.20 25.43
C LYS A 21 -16.00 11.29 24.62
N MET A 22 -16.53 10.15 24.17
CA MET A 22 -15.83 9.21 23.32
C MET A 22 -15.16 10.03 22.23
N ALA A 23 -13.84 10.16 22.32
CA ALA A 23 -13.08 10.74 21.24
C ALA A 23 -13.44 9.91 20.00
N GLY A 24 -13.92 10.56 18.94
CA GLY A 24 -14.25 9.86 17.70
C GLY A 24 -13.07 8.96 17.28
N SER A 25 -13.38 7.86 16.60
CA SER A 25 -12.36 6.97 16.03
C SER A 25 -11.31 7.78 15.28
N ALA A 26 -10.03 7.47 15.49
CA ALA A 26 -8.96 8.17 14.81
C ALA A 26 -9.06 7.93 13.29
N GLU A 27 -8.98 9.01 12.53
CA GLU A 27 -8.97 9.05 11.06
C GLU A 27 -7.56 9.27 10.52
N PHE A 28 -7.32 8.75 9.31
CA PHE A 28 -6.09 8.97 8.55
C PHE A 28 -6.09 10.39 7.99
N VAL A 29 -4.97 11.08 8.10
CA VAL A 29 -4.83 12.49 7.69
C VAL A 29 -3.91 12.69 6.49
N GLY A 30 -3.21 11.64 6.07
CA GLY A 30 -2.29 11.61 4.95
C GLY A 30 -0.91 12.18 5.28
N ARG A 31 0.11 11.65 4.59
CA ARG A 31 1.50 12.08 4.68
C ARG A 31 1.74 13.59 4.70
N PRO A 32 1.07 14.44 3.88
CA PRO A 32 1.35 15.87 3.89
C PRO A 32 1.22 16.52 5.27
N VAL A 33 0.25 16.06 6.08
CA VAL A 33 0.04 16.55 7.45
C VAL A 33 1.22 16.19 8.36
N CYS A 34 1.75 14.98 8.23
CA CYS A 34 2.94 14.53 8.97
C CYS A 34 4.17 15.36 8.57
N THR A 35 4.41 15.53 7.27
CA THR A 35 5.61 16.21 6.75
C THR A 35 5.68 17.71 7.05
N ALA A 36 4.55 18.33 7.40
CA ALA A 36 4.50 19.74 7.80
C ALA A 36 5.23 20.02 9.13
N CYS A 37 5.30 19.02 10.04
CA CYS A 37 6.02 19.14 11.31
C CYS A 37 7.26 18.22 11.38
N HIS A 38 7.23 17.06 10.69
CA HIS A 38 8.28 16.04 10.72
C HIS A 38 9.15 16.07 9.45
N THR A 39 9.80 17.20 9.20
CA THR A 39 10.56 17.42 7.95
C THR A 39 11.78 16.50 7.82
N GLU A 40 12.48 16.23 8.93
CA GLU A 40 13.64 15.34 8.92
C GLU A 40 13.25 13.90 8.57
N GLN A 41 12.19 13.38 9.20
CA GLN A 41 11.67 12.04 8.92
C GLN A 41 11.13 11.96 7.49
N ALA A 42 10.49 13.01 7.00
CA ALA A 42 10.02 13.09 5.62
C ALA A 42 11.18 12.95 4.61
N VAL A 43 12.31 13.62 4.87
CA VAL A 43 13.51 13.52 4.03
C VAL A 43 14.11 12.11 4.07
N GLN A 44 14.11 11.45 5.23
CA GLN A 44 14.65 10.09 5.35
C GLN A 44 13.74 9.02 4.72
N TRP A 45 12.42 9.22 4.79
CA TRP A 45 11.44 8.31 4.21
C TRP A 45 11.36 8.45 2.68
N SER A 46 11.49 9.68 2.16
CA SER A 46 11.43 9.97 0.73
C SER A 46 12.54 9.26 -0.05
N GLY A 47 12.17 8.57 -1.13
CA GLY A 47 13.06 7.73 -1.93
C GLY A 47 13.45 6.40 -1.29
N SER A 48 12.88 6.05 -0.12
CA SER A 48 13.06 4.72 0.46
C SER A 48 12.26 3.65 -0.28
N ASN A 49 12.56 2.37 -0.02
CA ASN A 49 11.77 1.26 -0.57
C ASN A 49 10.30 1.27 -0.09
N HIS A 50 10.00 1.93 1.04
CA HIS A 50 8.62 2.10 1.50
C HIS A 50 7.85 3.11 0.63
N ASP A 51 8.47 4.26 0.33
CA ASP A 51 7.95 5.28 -0.61
C ASP A 51 7.85 4.72 -2.05
N GLN A 52 8.77 3.84 -2.41
CA GLN A 52 8.85 3.25 -3.74
C GLN A 52 8.19 1.87 -3.83
N ALA A 53 7.45 1.45 -2.80
CA ALA A 53 6.83 0.13 -2.73
C ALA A 53 5.88 -0.11 -3.92
N MET A 54 5.15 0.92 -4.33
CA MET A 54 4.33 0.92 -5.54
C MET A 54 4.12 2.35 -6.03
N GLN A 55 4.17 2.57 -7.34
CA GLN A 55 4.03 3.90 -7.94
C GLN A 55 3.26 3.82 -9.26
N LEU A 56 2.64 4.92 -9.68
CA LEU A 56 2.09 5.03 -11.03
C LEU A 56 3.19 4.79 -12.05
N ALA A 57 2.91 4.04 -13.12
CA ALA A 57 3.88 3.81 -14.19
C ALA A 57 4.04 5.07 -15.05
N THR A 58 5.18 5.75 -14.88
CA THR A 58 5.54 6.98 -15.59
C THR A 58 6.99 6.91 -16.09
N SER A 59 7.41 7.88 -16.90
CA SER A 59 8.81 8.01 -17.32
C SER A 59 9.80 8.22 -16.17
N HIS A 60 9.34 8.58 -14.98
CA HIS A 60 10.18 8.81 -13.81
C HIS A 60 10.26 7.60 -12.87
N THR A 61 9.29 6.69 -12.94
CA THR A 61 9.12 5.61 -11.96
C THR A 61 9.38 4.24 -12.56
N VAL A 62 9.24 4.09 -13.88
CA VAL A 62 9.58 2.86 -14.61
C VAL A 62 11.09 2.77 -14.81
N LEU A 63 11.70 1.75 -14.23
CA LEU A 63 13.13 1.44 -14.34
C LEU A 63 13.44 0.46 -15.46
N GLY A 64 12.44 -0.31 -15.90
CA GLY A 64 12.59 -1.32 -16.94
C GLY A 64 12.77 -0.76 -18.33
N ASN A 65 13.44 -1.54 -19.18
CA ASN A 65 13.59 -1.19 -20.59
C ASN A 65 12.30 -1.47 -21.38
N PHE A 66 11.53 -0.41 -21.65
CA PHE A 66 10.35 -0.41 -22.54
C PHE A 66 10.66 0.22 -23.92
N ASP A 67 11.91 0.18 -24.37
CA ASP A 67 12.32 0.61 -25.72
C ASP A 67 12.32 -0.58 -26.69
N ASN A 68 11.13 -1.16 -26.90
CA ASN A 68 10.92 -2.33 -27.75
C ASN A 68 11.76 -3.56 -27.35
N ALA A 69 12.04 -3.71 -26.06
CA ALA A 69 12.76 -4.86 -25.54
C ALA A 69 11.94 -6.13 -25.69
N THR A 70 12.63 -7.27 -25.81
CA THR A 70 12.00 -8.60 -25.82
C THR A 70 12.66 -9.52 -24.81
N PHE A 71 11.88 -10.48 -24.34
CA PHE A 71 12.35 -11.52 -23.44
C PHE A 71 11.63 -12.83 -23.78
N THR A 72 12.40 -13.91 -23.91
CA THR A 72 11.86 -15.23 -24.24
C THR A 72 12.12 -16.20 -23.10
N ASN A 73 11.08 -16.90 -22.66
CA ASN A 73 11.15 -17.94 -21.65
C ASN A 73 10.17 -19.06 -22.06
N PHE A 74 10.63 -20.32 -22.00
CA PHE A 74 9.87 -21.51 -22.45
C PHE A 74 9.14 -21.36 -23.80
N GLY A 75 9.78 -20.71 -24.78
CA GLY A 75 9.23 -20.52 -26.13
C GLY A 75 8.20 -19.38 -26.25
N VAL A 76 7.85 -18.72 -25.16
CA VAL A 76 7.00 -17.52 -25.16
C VAL A 76 7.89 -16.28 -25.23
N THR A 77 7.73 -15.49 -26.28
CA THR A 77 8.38 -14.17 -26.42
C THR A 77 7.42 -13.08 -25.98
N SER A 78 7.79 -12.36 -24.92
CA SER A 78 7.11 -11.14 -24.49
C SER A 78 7.85 -9.91 -24.98
N SER A 79 7.14 -8.82 -25.25
CA SER A 79 7.75 -7.53 -25.63
C SER A 79 7.29 -6.38 -24.73
N PHE A 80 8.18 -5.42 -24.49
CA PHE A 80 7.97 -4.28 -23.60
C PHE A 80 8.20 -3.00 -24.40
N PHE A 81 7.18 -2.16 -24.51
CA PHE A 81 7.19 -1.02 -25.40
C PHE A 81 6.35 0.14 -24.86
N LYS A 82 6.46 1.31 -25.49
CA LYS A 82 5.56 2.44 -25.22
C LYS A 82 4.55 2.62 -26.36
N LYS A 83 3.29 2.90 -26.02
CA LYS A 83 2.21 3.20 -26.99
C LYS A 83 1.40 4.38 -26.49
N ASN A 84 1.35 5.45 -27.28
CA ASN A 84 0.63 6.69 -26.94
C ASN A 84 1.02 7.24 -25.54
N GLY A 85 2.32 7.25 -25.23
CA GLY A 85 2.84 7.71 -23.94
C GLY A 85 2.67 6.74 -22.77
N ARG A 86 2.04 5.57 -22.98
CA ARG A 86 1.80 4.56 -21.94
C ARG A 86 2.75 3.38 -22.07
N PHE A 87 3.11 2.78 -20.95
CA PHE A 87 3.94 1.58 -20.89
C PHE A 87 3.10 0.34 -21.15
N MET A 88 3.58 -0.52 -22.05
CA MET A 88 2.85 -1.68 -22.53
C MET A 88 3.72 -2.94 -22.44
N VAL A 89 3.08 -4.07 -22.13
CA VAL A 89 3.65 -5.40 -22.33
C VAL A 89 2.78 -6.19 -23.31
N ARG A 90 3.40 -6.87 -24.26
CA ARG A 90 2.76 -7.95 -25.01
C ARG A 90 3.18 -9.28 -24.42
N THR A 91 2.25 -10.04 -23.86
CA THR A 91 2.51 -11.35 -23.26
C THR A 91 1.27 -12.25 -23.28
N VAL A 92 1.42 -13.51 -22.86
CA VAL A 92 0.34 -14.51 -22.87
C VAL A 92 -0.73 -14.13 -21.85
N GLY A 93 -1.97 -14.06 -22.31
CA GLY A 93 -3.14 -13.77 -21.50
C GLY A 93 -3.83 -14.97 -20.89
N PRO A 94 -4.99 -14.77 -20.23
CA PRO A 94 -5.75 -15.85 -19.61
C PRO A 94 -6.33 -16.86 -20.61
N ASP A 95 -6.33 -16.55 -21.90
CA ASP A 95 -6.77 -17.43 -23.00
C ASP A 95 -5.61 -18.07 -23.77
N GLY A 96 -4.39 -18.00 -23.24
CA GLY A 96 -3.20 -18.60 -23.87
C GLY A 96 -2.67 -17.84 -25.09
N LYS A 97 -3.24 -16.66 -25.40
CA LYS A 97 -2.86 -15.85 -26.56
C LYS A 97 -2.07 -14.62 -26.16
N LEU A 98 -1.14 -14.20 -27.03
CA LEU A 98 -0.44 -12.93 -26.87
C LEU A 98 -1.41 -11.76 -27.01
N LYS A 99 -1.38 -10.84 -26.05
CA LYS A 99 -2.16 -9.59 -26.05
C LYS A 99 -1.33 -8.45 -25.48
N ASP A 100 -1.71 -7.24 -25.84
CA ASP A 100 -1.13 -6.01 -25.28
C ASP A 100 -1.85 -5.65 -23.98
N TYR A 101 -1.09 -5.38 -22.94
CA TYR A 101 -1.57 -4.93 -21.63
C TYR A 101 -0.88 -3.63 -21.25
N GLU A 102 -1.67 -2.68 -20.75
CA GLU A 102 -1.12 -1.45 -20.17
C GLU A 102 -0.56 -1.76 -18.79
N ILE A 103 0.66 -1.27 -18.54
CA ILE A 103 1.27 -1.26 -17.23
C ILE A 103 0.74 -0.04 -16.48
N LYS A 104 -0.02 -0.28 -15.41
CA LYS A 104 -0.62 0.80 -14.62
C LYS A 104 0.30 1.27 -13.50
N TYR A 105 0.99 0.33 -12.86
CA TYR A 105 1.85 0.58 -11.72
C TYR A 105 3.18 -0.15 -11.82
N THR A 106 4.20 0.45 -11.25
CA THR A 106 5.43 -0.25 -10.84
C THR A 106 5.24 -0.80 -9.43
N PHE A 107 5.87 -1.94 -9.14
CA PHE A 107 5.74 -2.63 -7.86
C PHE A 107 7.13 -3.10 -7.41
N GLY A 108 7.63 -2.51 -6.33
CA GLY A 108 9.02 -2.65 -5.87
C GLY A 108 10.03 -1.78 -6.62
N VAL A 109 11.26 -1.77 -6.09
CA VAL A 109 12.37 -0.95 -6.61
C VAL A 109 13.73 -1.65 -6.60
N GLU A 110 14.11 -2.36 -5.55
CA GLU A 110 15.37 -3.13 -5.47
C GLU A 110 15.13 -4.42 -4.67
N PRO A 111 15.64 -5.59 -5.11
CA PRO A 111 16.52 -5.84 -6.28
C PRO A 111 15.79 -5.96 -7.62
N LEU A 112 14.48 -5.80 -7.63
CA LEU A 112 13.66 -5.94 -8.82
C LEU A 112 12.49 -4.96 -8.81
N GLN A 113 11.98 -4.66 -9.99
CA GLN A 113 10.72 -3.97 -10.20
C GLN A 113 9.78 -4.86 -11.01
N GLN A 114 8.66 -5.24 -10.40
CA GLN A 114 7.52 -5.85 -11.06
C GLN A 114 6.57 -4.77 -11.57
N TYR A 115 5.57 -5.20 -12.34
CA TYR A 115 4.60 -4.32 -12.97
C TYR A 115 3.20 -4.89 -12.85
N LEU A 116 2.23 -4.01 -12.62
CA LEU A 116 0.84 -4.38 -12.42
C LEU A 116 -0.01 -3.98 -13.63
N VAL A 117 -0.89 -4.89 -14.04
CA VAL A 117 -1.87 -4.69 -15.11
C VAL A 117 -3.27 -4.67 -14.50
N GLU A 118 -4.07 -3.68 -14.88
CA GLU A 118 -5.48 -3.62 -14.49
C GLU A 118 -6.36 -4.45 -15.43
N PHE A 119 -7.15 -5.33 -14.83
CA PHE A 119 -8.14 -6.17 -15.48
C PHE A 119 -9.56 -5.67 -15.17
N PRO A 120 -10.55 -6.04 -16.00
CA PRO A 120 -11.95 -5.78 -15.68
C PRO A 120 -12.34 -6.26 -14.28
N GLY A 121 -13.19 -5.47 -13.61
CA GLY A 121 -13.62 -5.72 -12.24
C GLY A 121 -12.62 -5.27 -11.16
N GLY A 122 -11.71 -4.34 -11.48
CA GLY A 122 -10.80 -3.68 -10.51
C GLY A 122 -9.64 -4.55 -10.03
N ARG A 123 -9.38 -5.67 -10.70
CA ARG A 123 -8.28 -6.57 -10.35
C ARG A 123 -6.97 -6.03 -10.91
N LEU A 124 -6.00 -5.80 -10.04
CA LEU A 124 -4.62 -5.57 -10.41
C LEU A 124 -3.87 -6.91 -10.37
N GLN A 125 -3.24 -7.28 -11.50
CA GLN A 125 -2.48 -8.51 -11.64
C GLN A 125 -0.98 -8.21 -11.72
N ALA A 126 -0.20 -8.88 -10.88
CA ALA A 126 1.26 -8.78 -10.90
C ALA A 126 1.84 -9.67 -11.97
N LEU A 127 2.65 -9.11 -12.87
CA LEU A 127 3.37 -9.90 -13.86
C LEU A 127 4.45 -10.75 -13.21
N SER A 128 4.60 -11.99 -13.71
CA SER A 128 5.75 -12.86 -13.44
C SER A 128 7.00 -12.45 -14.21
N LEU A 129 6.89 -11.42 -15.06
CA LEU A 129 7.99 -10.78 -15.75
C LEU A 129 8.42 -9.54 -14.97
N ALA A 130 9.67 -9.51 -14.53
CA ALA A 130 10.22 -8.44 -13.71
C ALA A 130 11.49 -7.86 -14.35
N TRP A 131 11.81 -6.62 -13.98
CA TRP A 131 13.06 -5.98 -14.32
C TRP A 131 14.04 -6.11 -13.15
N ASP A 132 15.23 -6.61 -13.41
CA ASP A 132 16.33 -6.66 -12.44
C ASP A 132 16.95 -5.27 -12.33
N THR A 133 16.73 -4.58 -11.22
CA THR A 133 17.14 -3.18 -11.04
C THR A 133 18.57 -3.04 -10.54
N ARG A 134 19.22 -4.16 -10.18
CA ARG A 134 20.63 -4.16 -9.78
C ARG A 134 21.51 -3.65 -10.92
N SER A 135 22.75 -3.27 -10.57
CA SER A 135 23.73 -2.82 -11.56
C SER A 135 24.08 -3.91 -12.56
N LYS A 136 24.56 -3.53 -13.75
CA LYS A 136 25.06 -4.48 -14.75
C LYS A 136 26.22 -5.33 -14.21
N GLN A 137 27.05 -4.75 -13.34
CA GLN A 137 28.15 -5.44 -12.68
C GLN A 137 27.67 -6.59 -11.78
N GLN A 138 26.45 -6.47 -11.22
CA GLN A 138 25.79 -7.51 -10.43
C GLN A 138 24.91 -8.45 -11.29
N GLY A 139 24.95 -8.31 -12.63
CA GLY A 139 24.14 -9.10 -13.56
C GLY A 139 22.70 -8.60 -13.73
N GLY A 140 22.38 -7.39 -13.26
CA GLY A 140 21.07 -6.76 -13.41
C GLY A 140 20.91 -5.97 -14.72
N GLN A 141 19.95 -5.04 -14.72
CA GLN A 141 19.50 -4.29 -15.89
C GLN A 141 18.99 -5.17 -17.04
N ARG A 142 18.15 -6.16 -16.70
CA ARG A 142 17.57 -7.11 -17.65
C ARG A 142 16.17 -7.57 -17.24
N TRP A 143 15.39 -7.97 -18.23
CA TRP A 143 14.15 -8.69 -18.01
C TRP A 143 14.43 -10.12 -17.57
N PHE A 144 13.62 -10.63 -16.66
CA PHE A 144 13.65 -12.04 -16.24
C PHE A 144 12.25 -12.52 -15.84
N HIS A 145 12.10 -13.84 -15.76
CA HIS A 145 10.90 -14.49 -15.24
C HIS A 145 11.12 -14.86 -13.77
N LEU A 146 10.13 -14.64 -12.91
CA LEU A 146 10.19 -14.99 -11.48
C LEU A 146 10.31 -16.49 -11.24
N TYR A 147 9.84 -17.30 -12.18
CA TYR A 147 9.96 -18.76 -12.20
C TYR A 147 10.84 -19.16 -13.39
N PRO A 148 12.18 -19.01 -13.32
CA PRO A 148 13.06 -19.18 -14.49
C PRO A 148 13.16 -20.64 -14.94
N ASP A 149 12.98 -21.58 -14.03
CA ASP A 149 13.20 -23.02 -14.24
C ASP A 149 11.89 -23.83 -14.40
N GLU A 150 10.74 -23.15 -14.42
CA GLU A 150 9.43 -23.79 -14.48
C GLU A 150 8.55 -23.18 -15.58
N ASN A 151 7.92 -24.04 -16.38
CA ASN A 151 7.00 -23.62 -17.43
C ASN A 151 5.60 -23.39 -16.85
N ILE A 152 5.31 -22.16 -16.45
CA ILE A 152 4.00 -21.73 -15.96
C ILE A 152 3.07 -21.44 -17.15
N ALA A 153 2.29 -22.44 -17.57
CA ALA A 153 1.35 -22.32 -18.68
C ALA A 153 0.16 -21.40 -18.33
N TYR A 154 -0.60 -20.97 -19.35
CA TYR A 154 -1.71 -20.02 -19.16
C TYR A 154 -2.84 -20.55 -18.26
N ASP A 155 -3.00 -21.88 -18.18
CA ASP A 155 -3.98 -22.61 -17.37
C ASP A 155 -3.48 -23.02 -15.98
N ASP A 156 -2.19 -22.83 -15.72
CA ASP A 156 -1.55 -23.05 -14.42
C ASP A 156 -2.08 -22.08 -13.35
N GLU A 157 -2.08 -22.48 -12.08
CA GLU A 157 -2.53 -21.65 -10.95
C GLU A 157 -1.57 -20.52 -10.59
N LEU A 158 -0.28 -20.63 -10.93
CA LEU A 158 0.75 -19.62 -10.72
C LEU A 158 0.85 -18.62 -11.88
N HIS A 159 0.09 -18.82 -12.97
CA HIS A 159 0.09 -17.89 -14.08
C HIS A 159 -0.34 -16.49 -13.63
N TRP A 160 0.32 -15.44 -14.14
CA TRP A 160 0.13 -14.04 -13.72
C TRP A 160 -1.31 -13.52 -13.78
N THR A 161 -2.19 -14.20 -14.50
CA THR A 161 -3.62 -13.85 -14.63
C THR A 161 -4.53 -14.54 -13.62
N ARG A 162 -3.98 -15.37 -12.72
CA ARG A 162 -4.71 -16.18 -11.74
C ARG A 162 -4.87 -15.45 -10.40
N PRO A 163 -5.74 -15.95 -9.49
CA PRO A 163 -5.94 -15.32 -8.19
C PRO A 163 -4.68 -15.24 -7.31
N SER A 164 -3.75 -16.19 -7.45
CA SER A 164 -2.48 -16.21 -6.70
C SER A 164 -1.59 -15.00 -6.97
N GLN A 165 -1.79 -14.33 -8.12
CA GLN A 165 -1.01 -13.17 -8.57
C GLN A 165 -1.79 -11.87 -8.46
N ASN A 166 -2.98 -11.90 -7.83
CA ASN A 166 -3.82 -10.73 -7.65
C ASN A 166 -3.30 -9.85 -6.52
N TRP A 167 -2.89 -8.63 -6.88
CA TRP A 167 -2.35 -7.66 -5.94
C TRP A 167 -3.38 -7.25 -4.87
N ASN A 168 -4.66 -7.07 -5.24
CA ASN A 168 -5.69 -6.59 -4.30
C ASN A 168 -5.83 -7.52 -3.07
N SER A 169 -5.82 -8.84 -3.29
CA SER A 169 -5.94 -9.81 -2.21
C SER A 169 -4.61 -10.19 -1.55
N MET A 170 -3.52 -10.24 -2.32
CA MET A 170 -2.25 -10.82 -1.87
C MET A 170 -1.23 -9.79 -1.37
N CYS A 171 -1.28 -8.56 -1.88
CA CYS A 171 -0.16 -7.61 -1.73
C CYS A 171 -0.60 -6.26 -1.17
N ALA A 172 -1.80 -5.80 -1.53
CA ALA A 172 -2.24 -4.44 -1.30
C ALA A 172 -2.16 -4.03 0.18
N GLU A 173 -2.51 -4.93 1.10
CA GLU A 173 -2.56 -4.63 2.53
C GLU A 173 -1.19 -4.27 3.12
N CYS A 174 -0.11 -4.84 2.57
CA CYS A 174 1.25 -4.56 3.02
C CYS A 174 1.95 -3.47 2.18
N HIS A 175 1.41 -3.16 1.00
CA HIS A 175 2.05 -2.28 0.02
C HIS A 175 1.21 -1.04 -0.30
N SER A 176 0.33 -0.63 0.62
CA SER A 176 -0.43 0.60 0.54
C SER A 176 -0.77 1.09 1.94
N THR A 177 -1.35 2.29 2.05
CA THR A 177 -1.76 2.88 3.33
C THR A 177 -3.26 3.12 3.37
N ASN A 178 -3.90 2.71 4.47
CA ASN A 178 -5.34 2.78 4.69
C ASN A 178 -6.15 2.11 3.55
N LEU A 179 -5.82 0.84 3.28
CA LEU A 179 -6.46 0.08 2.22
C LEU A 179 -7.90 -0.31 2.58
N GLU A 180 -8.81 -0.06 1.65
CA GLU A 180 -10.13 -0.67 1.61
C GLU A 180 -10.22 -1.55 0.36
N LYS A 181 -10.23 -2.88 0.53
CA LYS A 181 -10.29 -3.82 -0.61
C LYS A 181 -11.60 -3.69 -1.39
N ASN A 182 -12.71 -3.48 -0.68
CA ASN A 182 -14.08 -3.41 -1.22
C ASN A 182 -14.38 -4.55 -2.21
N TYR A 183 -14.16 -5.78 -1.77
CA TYR A 183 -14.40 -6.98 -2.57
C TYR A 183 -15.86 -7.43 -2.48
N ASP A 184 -16.50 -7.61 -3.62
CA ASP A 184 -17.83 -8.21 -3.73
C ASP A 184 -17.68 -9.70 -4.09
N PRO A 185 -18.08 -10.64 -3.20
CA PRO A 185 -17.94 -12.07 -3.45
C PRO A 185 -18.93 -12.63 -4.50
N VAL A 186 -20.04 -11.93 -4.77
CA VAL A 186 -21.05 -12.35 -5.75
C VAL A 186 -20.56 -12.05 -7.16
N THR A 187 -20.15 -10.81 -7.40
CA THR A 187 -19.65 -10.36 -8.71
C THR A 187 -18.16 -10.65 -8.92
N ARG A 188 -17.44 -10.96 -7.83
CA ARG A 188 -15.99 -11.22 -7.78
C ARG A 188 -15.17 -10.02 -8.28
N THR A 189 -15.61 -8.82 -7.91
CA THR A 189 -14.96 -7.56 -8.28
C THR A 189 -14.38 -6.85 -7.07
N PHE A 190 -13.38 -6.01 -7.32
CA PHE A 190 -12.78 -5.11 -6.35
C PHE A 190 -13.12 -3.67 -6.69
N ALA A 191 -13.45 -2.88 -5.68
CA ALA A 191 -13.48 -1.41 -5.74
C ALA A 191 -12.41 -0.83 -4.81
N THR A 192 -11.18 -1.33 -4.97
CA THR A 192 -10.10 -1.07 -4.02
C THR A 192 -9.71 0.40 -3.99
N SER A 193 -9.64 0.96 -2.78
CA SER A 193 -9.18 2.32 -2.50
C SER A 193 -8.11 2.31 -1.41
N TRP A 194 -7.31 3.37 -1.37
CA TRP A 194 -6.26 3.59 -0.38
C TRP A 194 -6.08 5.09 -0.20
N SER A 195 -5.53 5.52 0.95
CA SER A 195 -5.12 6.91 1.14
C SER A 195 -3.82 7.21 0.38
N GLU A 196 -2.88 6.28 0.41
CA GLU A 196 -1.59 6.40 -0.28
C GLU A 196 -1.21 5.05 -0.89
N ILE A 197 -0.65 5.09 -2.10
CA ILE A 197 -0.39 3.89 -2.91
C ILE A 197 0.87 3.15 -2.49
N ASP A 198 1.54 3.62 -1.44
CA ASP A 198 2.82 3.16 -0.93
C ASP A 198 2.74 2.88 0.59
N VAL A 199 3.86 2.50 1.21
CA VAL A 199 3.95 2.32 2.67
C VAL A 199 4.31 3.66 3.30
N SER A 200 3.27 4.44 3.58
CA SER A 200 3.40 5.80 4.11
C SER A 200 3.50 5.83 5.64
N CYS A 201 3.57 7.03 6.22
CA CYS A 201 3.73 7.25 7.66
C CYS A 201 2.68 6.49 8.46
N GLU A 202 1.41 6.67 8.11
CA GLU A 202 0.27 6.11 8.85
C GLU A 202 0.08 4.61 8.64
N ALA A 203 0.81 3.96 7.72
CA ALA A 203 0.83 2.50 7.63
C ALA A 203 1.52 1.87 8.86
N CYS A 204 2.55 2.53 9.40
CA CYS A 204 3.26 2.10 10.61
C CYS A 204 2.73 2.79 11.87
N HIS A 205 2.25 4.02 11.73
CA HIS A 205 1.88 4.91 12.82
C HIS A 205 0.37 4.95 13.10
N GLY A 206 -0.43 4.33 12.24
CA GLY A 206 -1.89 4.37 12.36
C GLY A 206 -2.47 5.78 12.10
N PRO A 207 -3.78 5.95 12.32
CA PRO A 207 -4.50 7.17 11.95
C PRO A 207 -4.11 8.37 12.84
N GLY A 208 -3.60 9.45 12.22
CA GLY A 208 -2.94 10.57 12.91
C GLY A 208 -3.84 11.70 13.42
N SER A 209 -5.15 11.71 13.10
CA SER A 209 -6.04 12.85 13.41
C SER A 209 -6.08 13.28 14.88
N ASN A 210 -6.07 12.33 15.83
CA ASN A 210 -6.05 12.64 17.26
C ASN A 210 -4.69 13.21 17.70
N HIS A 211 -3.59 12.74 17.09
CA HIS A 211 -2.26 13.27 17.32
C HIS A 211 -2.15 14.73 16.83
N VAL A 212 -2.64 15.01 15.63
CA VAL A 212 -2.66 16.37 15.06
C VAL A 212 -3.46 17.32 15.95
N ARG A 213 -4.68 16.94 16.33
CA ARG A 213 -5.52 17.75 17.22
C ARG A 213 -4.81 18.05 18.54
N TRP A 214 -4.13 17.06 19.13
CA TRP A 214 -3.35 17.25 20.35
C TRP A 214 -2.19 18.24 20.13
N ALA A 215 -1.44 18.11 19.04
CA ALA A 215 -0.30 18.99 18.74
C ALA A 215 -0.74 20.45 18.48
N GLU A 216 -1.92 20.65 17.89
CA GLU A 216 -2.47 21.98 17.59
C GLU A 216 -3.06 22.70 18.80
N HIS A 217 -3.54 21.98 19.82
CA HIS A 217 -4.05 22.57 21.06
C HIS A 217 -2.91 23.14 21.93
N LYS A 218 -2.51 24.40 21.65
CA LYS A 218 -1.46 25.15 22.38
C LYS A 218 -1.82 25.58 23.83
N SER A 219 -2.96 25.19 24.39
CA SER A 219 -3.39 25.62 25.74
C SER A 219 -3.21 24.52 26.79
N GLY A 220 -2.05 24.58 27.45
CA GLY A 220 -1.74 23.81 28.65
C GLY A 220 -1.34 22.36 28.36
N ARG A 221 -0.12 22.00 28.77
CA ARG A 221 0.31 20.59 28.95
C ARG A 221 -0.54 19.94 30.06
N GLY A 222 -1.83 19.73 29.78
CA GLY A 222 -2.72 18.92 30.60
C GLY A 222 -2.20 17.49 30.61
N LYS A 223 -2.26 16.85 31.79
CA LYS A 223 -1.63 15.56 32.11
C LYS A 223 -1.68 14.57 30.95
N LEU A 224 -0.49 14.05 30.64
CA LEU A 224 -0.23 12.95 29.72
C LEU A 224 -1.15 11.78 30.07
N GLU A 225 -2.10 11.47 29.19
CA GLU A 225 -2.79 10.18 29.22
C GLU A 225 -2.00 9.20 28.37
N SER A 226 -1.71 8.02 28.92
CA SER A 226 -1.05 6.92 28.22
C SER A 226 -1.92 6.51 27.03
N GLY A 227 -1.50 6.85 25.82
CA GLY A 227 -2.24 6.57 24.58
C GLY A 227 -2.39 7.76 23.63
N LYS A 228 -1.82 8.93 23.93
CA LYS A 228 -1.81 10.07 23.00
C LYS A 228 -0.48 10.20 22.27
N GLY A 229 -0.38 9.48 21.15
CA GLY A 229 0.61 9.77 20.12
C GLY A 229 1.23 8.51 19.55
N LEU A 230 0.43 7.82 18.72
CA LEU A 230 0.64 6.51 18.09
C LEU A 230 0.17 5.33 18.94
#